data_AF-A0A349J611-F1
#
_entry.id   AF-A0A349J611-F1
#
_cell.length_a   1.000
_cell.length_b   1.000
_cell.length_c   1.000
_cell.angle_alpha   90.00
_cell.angle_beta   90.00
_cell.angle_gamma   90.00
#
_symmetry.space_group_name_H-M   'P 1'
#
loop_
_entity.id
_entity.type
_entity.pdbx_description
1 polymer ?
#
loop_
_entity_poly.entity_id
_entity_poly.type
_entity_poly.pdbx_seq_one_letter_code
_entity_poly.pdbx_strand_id
1 'polypeptide(L)'
;RAETVLELRLAADGGLAAGAGPLDDAALTAALAAAFAKPAHHAITVRTAAGVGDDLVVAARKRLLGAAAAAKVWAVPLFTVE
;
A
#
# COMPACT_ATOMS: atom_id res chain seq x y z
N ARG A 1 -15.08 -0.08 -12.31
CA ARG A 1 -14.17 0.46 -11.27
C ARG A 1 -13.54 -0.74 -10.58
N ALA A 2 -12.21 -0.82 -10.46
CA ALA A 2 -11.59 -1.92 -9.71
C ALA A 2 -12.02 -1.83 -8.24
N GLU A 3 -12.28 -2.97 -7.61
CA GLU A 3 -12.60 -3.03 -6.18
C GLU A 3 -11.35 -2.65 -5.38
N THR A 4 -11.47 -1.66 -4.51
CA THR A 4 -10.37 -1.25 -3.62
C THR A 4 -10.31 -2.25 -2.47
N VAL A 5 -9.37 -3.18 -2.50
CA VAL A 5 -9.29 -4.25 -1.48
C VAL A 5 -8.40 -3.87 -0.30
N LEU A 6 -7.55 -2.84 -0.48
CA LEU A 6 -6.67 -2.36 0.57
C LEU A 6 -6.55 -0.84 0.52
N GLU A 7 -6.96 -0.19 1.61
CA GLU A 7 -6.75 1.23 1.85
C GLU A 7 -5.63 1.42 2.85
N LEU A 8 -4.59 2.15 2.44
CA LEU A 8 -3.43 2.47 3.25
C LEU A 8 -3.34 3.97 3.50
N ARG A 9 -2.71 4.35 4.61
CA ARG A 9 -2.30 5.72 4.88
C ARG A 9 -0.78 5.82 4.91
N LEU A 10 -0.24 6.81 4.21
CA LEU A 10 1.16 7.21 4.30
C LEU A 10 1.26 8.42 5.23
N ALA A 11 1.92 8.24 6.38
CA ALA A 11 2.17 9.29 7.34
C ALA A 11 3.38 10.15 6.95
N ALA A 12 3.49 11.35 7.55
CA ALA A 12 4.57 12.30 7.27
C ALA A 12 5.97 11.80 7.69
N ASP A 13 6.03 10.75 8.51
CA ASP A 13 7.26 10.05 8.89
C ASP A 13 7.65 8.93 7.91
N GLY A 14 6.88 8.72 6.84
CA GLY A 14 7.08 7.64 5.87
C GLY A 14 6.47 6.29 6.27
N GLY A 15 5.79 6.22 7.42
CA GLY A 15 5.09 5.02 7.88
C GLY A 15 3.87 4.70 7.01
N LEU A 16 3.72 3.42 6.66
CA LEU A 16 2.50 2.88 6.05
C LEU A 16 1.62 2.25 7.13
N ALA A 17 0.33 2.59 7.13
CA ALA A 17 -0.65 2.05 8.07
C ALA A 17 -1.89 1.55 7.33
N ALA A 18 -2.57 0.56 7.92
CA ALA A 18 -3.90 0.10 7.50
C ALA A 18 -4.83 0.13 8.71
N GLY A 19 -6.02 0.72 8.54
CA GLY A 19 -6.96 0.91 9.65
C GLY A 19 -6.31 1.69 10.80
N ALA A 20 -6.19 1.06 11.98
CA ALA A 20 -5.70 1.70 13.20
C ALA A 20 -4.19 1.50 13.49
N GLY A 21 -3.45 0.75 12.66
CA GLY A 21 -2.09 0.31 13.00
C GLY A 21 -1.06 0.45 11.88
N PRO A 22 0.22 0.69 12.22
CA PRO A 22 1.32 0.66 11.27
C PRO A 22 1.55 -0.76 10.75
N LEU A 23 2.01 -0.86 9.51
CA LEU A 23 2.39 -2.11 8.86
C LEU A 23 3.91 -2.18 8.73
N ASP A 24 4.51 -3.23 9.29
CA ASP A 24 5.85 -3.67 8.90
C ASP A 24 5.81 -4.43 7.56
N ASP A 25 6.97 -4.86 7.06
CA ASP A 25 7.07 -5.50 5.75
C ASP A 25 6.38 -6.88 5.71
N ALA A 26 6.40 -7.62 6.82
CA ALA A 26 5.77 -8.93 6.92
C ALA A 26 4.23 -8.79 6.94
N ALA A 27 3.72 -7.85 7.75
CA ALA A 27 2.31 -7.52 7.82
C ALA A 27 1.78 -6.97 6.49
N LEU A 28 2.56 -6.13 5.81
CA LEU A 28 2.20 -5.62 4.48
C LEU A 28 2.12 -6.75 3.44
N THR A 29 3.09 -7.66 3.44
CA THR A 29 3.10 -8.83 2.53
C THR A 29 1.90 -9.73 2.80
N ALA A 30 1.59 -10.02 4.07
CA ALA A 30 0.44 -10.84 4.45
C ALA A 30 -0.88 -10.18 4.06
N ALA A 31 -1.02 -8.87 4.27
CA ALA A 31 -2.21 -8.11 3.88
C ALA A 31 -2.42 -8.16 2.36
N LEU A 32 -1.35 -8.02 1.57
CA LEU A 32 -1.41 -8.13 0.12
C LEU A 32 -1.78 -9.54 -0.35
N ALA A 33 -1.17 -10.57 0.23
CA ALA A 33 -1.51 -11.96 -0.10
C ALA A 33 -2.99 -12.28 0.20
N ALA A 34 -3.51 -11.77 1.33
CA ALA A 34 -4.91 -11.97 1.72
C ALA A 34 -5.86 -11.19 0.79
N ALA A 35 -5.57 -9.92 0.50
CA ALA A 35 -6.38 -9.06 -0.35
C ALA A 35 -6.48 -9.59 -1.79
N PHE A 36 -5.42 -10.22 -2.30
CA PHE A 36 -5.34 -10.70 -3.68
C PHE A 36 -5.42 -12.24 -3.77
N ALA A 37 -5.97 -12.91 -2.75
CA ALA A 37 -6.11 -14.37 -2.73
C ALA A 37 -6.98 -14.94 -3.87
N LYS A 38 -7.79 -14.09 -4.51
CA LYS A 38 -8.55 -14.42 -5.72
C LYS A 38 -7.93 -13.71 -6.92
N PRO A 39 -7.81 -14.37 -8.09
CA PRO A 39 -7.27 -13.77 -9.28
C PRO A 39 -8.20 -12.66 -9.79
N ALA A 40 -7.92 -11.43 -9.37
CA ALA A 40 -8.58 -10.23 -9.84
C ALA A 40 -7.59 -9.05 -9.81
N HIS A 41 -7.84 -8.08 -10.69
CA HIS A 41 -7.02 -6.88 -10.80
C HIS A 41 -7.46 -5.89 -9.71
N HIS A 42 -6.78 -5.89 -8.57
CA HIS A 42 -7.08 -4.96 -7.49
C HIS A 42 -6.09 -3.79 -7.45
N ALA A 43 -6.61 -2.61 -7.15
CA ALA A 43 -5.81 -1.43 -6.88
C ALA A 43 -5.58 -1.29 -5.37
N ILE A 44 -4.41 -0.77 -5.00
CA ILE A 44 -4.13 -0.35 -3.62
C ILE A 44 -4.26 1.16 -3.59
N THR A 45 -5.16 1.69 -2.76
CA THR A 45 -5.27 3.13 -2.56
C THR A 45 -4.42 3.52 -1.37
N VAL A 46 -3.52 4.48 -1.55
CA VAL A 46 -2.65 5.03 -0.51
C VAL A 46 -3.00 6.50 -0.33
N ARG A 47 -3.63 6.84 0.79
CA ARG A 47 -3.92 8.23 1.16
C ARG A 47 -2.69 8.85 1.82
N THR A 48 -2.15 9.90 1.23
CA THR A 48 -0.99 10.60 1.74
C THR A 48 -1.43 11.74 2.66
N ALA A 49 -0.91 11.77 3.89
CA ALA A 49 -1.12 12.90 4.78
C ALA A 49 -0.57 14.20 4.17
N ALA A 50 -1.10 15.35 4.60
CA ALA A 50 -0.56 16.64 4.21
C ALA A 50 0.93 16.76 4.61
N GLY A 51 1.74 17.32 3.71
CA GLY A 51 3.18 17.54 3.94
C GLY A 51 4.08 16.33 3.66
N VAL A 52 3.54 15.22 3.14
CA VAL A 52 4.35 14.11 2.63
C VAL A 52 5.08 14.54 1.35
N GLY A 53 6.41 14.49 1.35
CA GLY A 53 7.24 14.78 0.18
C GLY A 53 7.25 13.66 -0.86
N ASP A 54 7.62 14.01 -2.09
CA ASP A 54 7.71 13.08 -3.22
C ASP A 54 8.72 11.93 -2.97
N ASP A 55 9.76 12.20 -2.20
CA ASP A 55 10.77 11.22 -1.79
C ASP A 55 10.16 10.10 -0.94
N LEU A 56 9.28 10.46 0.01
CA LEU A 56 8.55 9.51 0.84
C LEU A 56 7.51 8.72 0.03
N VAL A 57 6.84 9.36 -0.92
CA VAL A 57 5.93 8.67 -1.86
C VAL A 57 6.69 7.64 -2.69
N VAL A 58 7.86 8.00 -3.21
CA VAL A 58 8.71 7.07 -3.99
C VAL A 58 9.22 5.93 -3.12
N ALA A 59 9.64 6.20 -1.88
CA ALA A 59 10.06 5.18 -0.93
C ALA A 59 8.93 4.20 -0.60
N ALA A 60 7.74 4.71 -0.29
CA ALA A 60 6.54 3.92 -0.04
C ALA A 60 6.14 3.07 -1.25
N ARG A 61 6.24 3.64 -2.47
CA ARG A 61 5.99 2.90 -3.71
C ARG A 61 6.94 1.72 -3.88
N LYS A 62 8.25 1.93 -3.68
CA LYS A 62 9.25 0.85 -3.74
C LYS A 62 8.95 -0.24 -2.72
N ARG A 63 8.62 0.14 -1.50
CA ARG A 63 8.26 -0.78 -0.41
C ARG A 63 7.03 -1.61 -0.74
N LEU A 64 5.96 -0.98 -1.25
CA LEU A 64 4.73 -1.66 -1.67
C LEU A 64 4.96 -2.66 -2.81
N LEU A 65 5.77 -2.27 -3.81
CA LEU A 65 6.10 -3.16 -4.92
C LEU A 65 6.97 -4.34 -4.48
N GLY A 66 7.89 -4.13 -3.53
CA GLY A 66 8.67 -5.21 -2.91
C GLY A 66 7.78 -6.21 -2.16
N ALA A 67 6.85 -5.72 -1.34
CA ALA A 67 5.90 -6.57 -0.64
C ALA A 67 4.94 -7.31 -1.60
N ALA A 68 4.48 -6.65 -2.67
CA ALA A 68 3.65 -7.27 -3.70
C ALA A 68 4.39 -8.42 -4.41
N ALA A 69 5.67 -8.21 -4.75
CA ALA A 69 6.51 -9.24 -5.34
C ALA A 69 6.69 -10.44 -4.38
N ALA A 70 6.94 -10.18 -3.09
CA ALA A 70 7.05 -11.21 -2.07
C ALA A 70 5.74 -12.01 -1.88
N ALA A 71 4.60 -11.32 -1.93
CA ALA A 71 3.27 -11.92 -1.89
C ALA A 71 2.86 -12.62 -3.19
N LYS A 72 3.65 -12.47 -4.28
CA LYS A 72 3.36 -12.98 -5.63
C LYS A 72 2.05 -12.43 -6.21
N VAL A 73 1.76 -11.15 -5.96
CA VAL A 73 0.54 -10.49 -6.43
C VAL A 73 0.86 -9.37 -7.41
N TRP A 74 -0.03 -9.15 -8.37
CA TRP A 74 0.05 -7.99 -9.26
C TRP A 74 -0.69 -6.81 -8.63
N ALA A 75 0.05 -5.81 -8.15
CA ALA A 75 -0.52 -4.66 -7.48
C ALA A 75 -0.17 -3.34 -8.19
N VAL A 76 -1.13 -2.42 -8.22
CA VAL A 76 -0.94 -1.04 -8.72
C VAL A 76 -1.20 -0.06 -7.58
N PRO A 77 -0.13 0.50 -6.96
CA PRO A 77 -0.28 1.53 -5.93
C PRO A 77 -0.75 2.86 -6.53
N LEU A 78 -1.88 3.36 -6.06
CA LEU A 78 -2.46 4.65 -6.39
C LEU A 78 -2.32 5.58 -5.18
N PHE A 79 -1.50 6.61 -5.30
CA PHE A 79 -1.31 7.61 -4.26
C PHE A 79 -2.27 8.77 -4.49
N THR A 80 -3.02 9.13 -3.45
CA THR A 80 -3.98 10.25 -3.47
C THR A 80 -3.75 11.11 -2.24
N VAL A 81 -3.84 12.43 -2.41
CA VAL A 81 -3.77 13.37 -1.29
C VAL A 81 -5.07 13.30 -0.48
N GLU A 82 -4.99 13.36 0.85
CA GLU A 82 -6.16 13.59 1.72
C GLU A 82 -6.84 14.93 1.44
#